data_AF-A0A7V4MSX0-F1
#
_entry.id   AF-A0A7V4MSX0-F1
#
_cell.length_a   1.000
_cell.length_b   1.000
_cell.length_c   1.000
_cell.angle_alpha   90.00
_cell.angle_beta   90.00
_cell.angle_gamma   90.00
#
_symmetry.space_group_name_H-M   'P 1'
#
loop_
_entity.id
_entity.type
_entity.pdbx_description
1 polymer ?
#
loop_
_entity_poly.entity_id
_entity_poly.type
_entity_poly.pdbx_seq_one_letter_code
_entity_poly.pdbx_strand_id
1 'polypeptide(L)'
;MSLSTDFRLQPVLNYKSQMVDALEMEFARLKQAYQREQTLLDNLLQTAEKEMQALTERQVGPLDCAEIQLRQDYLLGLHETVHEQTGRVAQAEQRMGSKREELVDTLQDQKALEKLREHHQAQLRKELERKESRVVDDLVTARFVRGGGCHA
;
A
#
# COMPACT_ATOMS: atom_id res chain seq x y z
N MET A 1 4.27 12.51 -41.43
CA MET A 1 3.66 12.19 -40.12
C MET A 1 4.74 12.26 -39.06
N SER A 2 4.68 13.22 -38.14
CA SER A 2 5.59 13.26 -36.98
C SER A 2 5.27 12.11 -36.04
N LEU A 3 6.30 11.41 -35.56
CA LEU A 3 6.16 10.45 -34.47
C LEU A 3 6.06 11.27 -33.18
N SER A 4 4.88 11.32 -32.56
CA SER A 4 4.77 11.83 -31.20
C SER A 4 5.40 10.83 -30.26
N THR A 5 6.54 11.19 -29.67
CA THR A 5 7.26 10.37 -28.68
C THR A 5 6.56 10.33 -27.32
N ASP A 6 5.65 11.27 -27.10
CA ASP A 6 5.02 11.48 -25.80
C ASP A 6 3.82 10.57 -25.60
N PHE A 7 3.79 9.89 -24.45
CA PHE A 7 2.64 9.10 -24.04
C PHE A 7 1.51 10.04 -23.60
N ARG A 8 0.39 10.04 -24.34
CA ARG A 8 -0.73 10.97 -24.12
C ARG A 8 -1.33 10.93 -22.71
N LEU A 9 -1.25 9.80 -22.03
CA LEU A 9 -1.77 9.62 -20.67
C LEU A 9 -0.69 9.81 -19.58
N GLN A 10 0.49 10.33 -19.93
CA GLN A 10 1.55 10.61 -18.95
C GLN A 10 1.10 11.53 -17.81
N PRO A 11 0.29 12.59 -18.04
CA PRO A 11 -0.24 13.40 -16.93
C PRO A 11 -1.12 12.61 -15.96
N VAL A 12 -1.95 11.69 -16.49
CA VAL A 12 -2.83 10.83 -15.68
C VAL A 12 -2.00 9.84 -14.87
N LEU A 13 -0.97 9.24 -15.47
CA LEU A 13 -0.05 8.35 -14.77
C LEU A 13 0.70 9.08 -13.64
N ASN A 14 1.16 10.31 -13.89
CA ASN A 14 1.83 11.13 -12.87
C ASN A 14 0.89 11.45 -11.70
N TYR A 15 -0.36 11.81 -12.00
CA TYR A 15 -1.37 12.07 -10.98
C TYR A 15 -1.65 10.81 -10.14
N LYS A 16 -1.83 9.65 -10.79
CA LYS A 16 -2.03 8.37 -10.09
C LYS A 16 -0.83 8.00 -9.20
N SER A 17 0.39 8.23 -9.64
CA SER A 17 1.58 8.03 -8.81
C SER A 17 1.56 8.89 -7.55
N GLN A 18 1.22 10.18 -7.68
CA GLN A 18 1.09 11.07 -6.51
C GLN A 18 -0.03 10.64 -5.56
N MET A 19 -1.14 10.13 -6.11
CA MET A 19 -2.21 9.56 -5.29
C MET A 19 -1.75 8.33 -4.51
N VAL A 20 -1.02 7.42 -5.15
CA VAL A 20 -0.45 6.24 -4.48
C VAL A 20 0.46 6.67 -3.35
N ASP A 21 1.39 7.60 -3.60
CA ASP A 21 2.31 8.11 -2.56
C ASP A 21 1.54 8.66 -1.36
N ALA A 22 0.48 9.44 -1.61
CA ALA A 22 -0.36 9.99 -0.54
C ALA A 22 -1.12 8.90 0.25
N LEU A 23 -1.69 7.91 -0.45
CA LEU A 23 -2.41 6.79 0.16
C LEU A 23 -1.46 5.88 0.97
N GLU A 24 -0.23 5.67 0.51
CA GLU A 24 0.79 4.92 1.26
C GLU A 24 1.15 5.61 2.58
N MET A 25 1.34 6.94 2.54
CA MET A 25 1.60 7.73 3.76
C MET A 25 0.42 7.65 4.74
N GLU A 26 -0.80 7.77 4.24
CA GLU A 26 -2.01 7.67 5.07
C GLU A 26 -2.19 6.26 5.66
N PHE A 27 -2.00 5.22 4.85
CA PHE A 27 -2.02 3.84 5.28
C PHE A 27 -0.97 3.57 6.37
N ALA A 28 0.26 4.06 6.20
CA ALA A 28 1.31 3.93 7.19
C ALA A 28 0.92 4.60 8.53
N ARG A 29 0.32 5.79 8.48
CA ARG A 29 -0.18 6.48 9.67
C ARG A 29 -1.29 5.68 10.38
N LEU A 30 -2.25 5.15 9.64
CA LEU A 30 -3.34 4.34 10.18
C LEU A 30 -2.84 3.02 10.76
N LYS A 31 -1.89 2.37 10.09
CA LYS A 31 -1.22 1.16 10.59
C LYS A 31 -0.50 1.42 11.91
N GLN A 32 0.21 2.55 12.01
CA GLN A 32 0.87 2.92 13.26
C GLN A 32 -0.16 3.19 14.38
N ALA A 33 -1.28 3.84 14.07
CA ALA A 33 -2.35 4.04 15.04
C ALA A 33 -2.93 2.70 15.54
N TYR A 34 -3.26 1.78 14.63
CA TYR A 34 -3.72 0.44 14.96
C TYR A 34 -2.72 -0.31 15.87
N GLN A 35 -1.43 -0.28 15.54
CA GLN A 35 -0.40 -0.90 16.37
C GLN A 35 -0.34 -0.31 17.78
N ARG A 36 -0.48 1.02 17.93
CA ARG A 36 -0.53 1.67 19.25
C ARG A 36 -1.74 1.20 20.06
N GLU A 37 -2.93 1.18 19.44
CA GLU A 37 -4.14 0.70 20.11
C GLU A 37 -4.01 -0.77 20.54
N GLN A 38 -3.38 -1.61 19.72
CA GLN A 38 -3.09 -3.00 20.07
C GLN A 38 -2.12 -3.12 21.26
N THR A 39 -1.04 -2.34 21.26
CA THR A 39 -0.09 -2.33 22.39
C THR A 39 -0.76 -1.86 23.68
N LEU A 40 -1.65 -0.86 23.61
CA LEU A 40 -2.42 -0.41 24.77
C LEU A 40 -3.35 -1.52 25.28
N LEU A 41 -4.04 -2.24 24.39
CA LEU A 41 -4.89 -3.36 24.75
C LEU A 41 -4.10 -4.48 25.44
N ASP A 42 -2.96 -4.87 24.85
CA ASP A 42 -2.09 -5.91 25.41
C ASP A 42 -1.59 -5.54 26.82
N ASN A 43 -1.17 -4.29 27.02
CA ASN A 43 -0.78 -3.80 28.35
C ASN A 43 -1.94 -3.86 29.36
N LEU A 44 -3.16 -3.48 28.96
CA LEU A 44 -4.34 -3.56 29.84
C LEU A 44 -4.67 -5.00 30.22
N LEU A 45 -4.61 -5.93 29.26
CA LEU A 45 -4.82 -7.35 29.51
C LEU A 45 -3.77 -7.94 30.47
N GLN A 46 -2.50 -7.60 30.26
CA GLN A 46 -1.42 -8.02 31.17
C GLN A 46 -1.60 -7.44 32.59
N THR A 47 -2.05 -6.20 32.72
CA THR A 47 -2.37 -5.61 34.02
C THR A 47 -3.55 -6.34 34.67
N ALA A 48 -4.60 -6.66 33.91
CA ALA A 48 -5.76 -7.38 34.43
C ALA A 48 -5.39 -8.77 34.93
N GLU A 49 -4.56 -9.48 34.19
CA GLU A 49 -4.06 -10.79 34.58
C GLU A 49 -3.24 -10.74 35.88
N LYS A 50 -2.32 -9.77 36.01
CA LYS A 50 -1.51 -9.59 37.22
C LYS A 50 -2.37 -9.29 38.45
N GLU A 51 -3.37 -8.45 38.31
CA GLU A 51 -4.27 -8.09 39.42
C GLU A 51 -5.17 -9.25 39.83
N MET A 52 -5.62 -10.06 38.87
CA MET A 52 -6.36 -11.29 39.15
C MET A 52 -5.50 -12.32 39.91
N GLN A 53 -4.24 -12.49 39.49
CA GLN A 53 -3.28 -13.36 40.18
C GLN A 53 -3.03 -12.88 41.62
N ALA A 54 -2.77 -11.58 41.80
CA ALA A 54 -2.55 -10.99 43.13
C ALA A 54 -3.76 -11.14 44.06
N LEU A 55 -4.99 -11.03 43.53
CA LEU A 55 -6.21 -11.28 44.30
C LEU A 55 -6.31 -12.75 44.75
N THR A 56 -5.96 -13.69 43.87
CA THR A 56 -6.02 -15.13 44.15
C THR A 56 -5.00 -15.54 45.21
N GLU A 57 -3.78 -15.00 45.14
CA GLU A 57 -2.71 -15.28 46.11
C GLU A 57 -3.04 -14.75 47.52
N ARG A 58 -3.71 -13.59 47.60
CA ARG A 58 -4.05 -12.93 48.88
C ARG A 58 -5.30 -13.47 49.57
N GLN A 59 -6.08 -14.32 48.88
CA GLN A 59 -7.20 -15.04 49.51
C GLN A 59 -6.72 -16.15 50.47
N VAL A 60 -5.41 -16.38 50.57
CA VAL A 60 -4.80 -17.34 51.51
C VAL A 60 -4.34 -16.60 52.77
N GLY A 61 -5.22 -16.49 53.78
CA GLY A 61 -4.91 -15.84 55.07
C GLY A 61 -6.12 -15.19 55.74
N PRO A 62 -5.92 -14.37 56.80
CA PRO A 62 -6.99 -13.55 57.37
C PRO A 62 -7.50 -12.57 56.30
N LEU A 63 -8.78 -12.71 55.94
CA LEU A 63 -9.41 -11.94 54.87
C LEU A 63 -9.73 -10.51 55.36
N ASP A 64 -9.17 -9.50 54.69
CA ASP A 64 -9.65 -8.12 54.78
C ASP A 64 -10.72 -7.87 53.70
N CYS A 65 -11.98 -7.86 54.13
CA CYS A 65 -13.12 -7.67 53.22
C CYS A 65 -13.07 -6.32 52.49
N ALA A 66 -12.52 -5.26 53.11
CA ALA A 66 -12.46 -3.94 52.49
C ALA A 66 -11.41 -3.89 51.36
N GLU A 67 -10.25 -4.53 51.56
CA GLU A 67 -9.23 -4.64 50.51
C GLU A 67 -9.74 -5.49 49.34
N ILE A 68 -10.44 -6.59 49.62
CA ILE A 68 -11.03 -7.46 48.59
C ILE A 68 -12.03 -6.69 47.73
N GLN A 69 -12.91 -5.91 48.37
CA GLN A 69 -13.93 -5.15 47.66
C GLN A 69 -13.32 -4.05 46.78
N LEU A 70 -12.35 -3.30 47.30
CA LEU A 70 -11.62 -2.29 46.51
C LEU A 70 -10.97 -2.88 45.26
N ARG A 71 -10.36 -4.07 45.38
CA ARG A 71 -9.73 -4.75 44.24
C ARG A 71 -10.73 -5.29 43.23
N GLN A 72 -11.88 -5.80 43.68
CA GLN A 72 -12.95 -6.22 42.78
C GLN A 72 -13.49 -5.04 41.97
N ASP A 73 -13.75 -3.90 42.62
CA ASP A 73 -14.20 -2.68 41.95
C ASP A 73 -13.17 -2.20 40.90
N TYR A 74 -11.89 -2.26 41.24
CA TYR A 74 -10.82 -1.94 40.30
C TYR A 74 -10.77 -2.90 39.09
N LEU A 75 -10.89 -4.21 39.31
CA LEU A 75 -10.95 -5.21 38.24
C LEU A 75 -12.16 -5.00 37.31
N LEU A 76 -13.31 -4.60 37.85
CA LEU A 76 -14.50 -4.26 37.06
C LEU A 76 -14.23 -3.05 36.15
N GLY A 77 -13.67 -1.96 36.70
CA GLY A 77 -13.30 -0.79 35.90
C GLY A 77 -12.23 -1.09 34.85
N LEU A 78 -11.29 -1.98 35.17
CA LEU A 78 -10.29 -2.44 34.21
C LEU A 78 -10.91 -3.26 33.07
N HIS A 79 -11.89 -4.11 33.37
CA HIS A 79 -12.64 -4.87 32.36
C HIS A 79 -13.42 -3.94 31.42
N GLU A 80 -14.08 -2.90 31.94
CA GLU A 80 -14.73 -1.88 31.12
C GLU A 80 -13.72 -1.15 30.21
N THR A 81 -12.56 -0.78 30.76
CA THR A 81 -11.48 -0.14 30.00
C THR A 81 -10.96 -1.04 28.88
N VAL A 82 -10.78 -2.35 29.14
CA VAL A 82 -10.40 -3.35 28.14
C VAL A 82 -11.46 -3.45 27.04
N HIS A 83 -12.73 -3.44 27.41
CA HIS A 83 -13.83 -3.50 26.45
C HIS A 83 -13.83 -2.29 25.52
N GLU A 84 -13.72 -1.08 26.07
CA GLU A 84 -13.60 0.15 25.27
C GLU A 84 -12.37 0.13 24.36
N GLN A 85 -11.22 -0.29 24.90
CA GLN A 85 -9.98 -0.35 24.14
C GLN A 85 -10.06 -1.37 22.99
N THR A 86 -10.72 -2.50 23.21
CA THR A 86 -11.01 -3.49 22.15
C THR A 86 -11.84 -2.87 21.03
N GLY A 87 -12.84 -2.06 21.37
CA GLY A 87 -13.61 -1.28 20.40
C GLY A 87 -12.75 -0.31 19.59
N ARG A 88 -11.78 0.37 20.23
CA ARG A 88 -10.83 1.28 19.56
C ARG A 88 -9.91 0.53 18.59
N VAL A 89 -9.40 -0.63 19.00
CA VAL A 89 -8.59 -1.51 18.13
C VAL A 89 -9.38 -1.90 16.89
N ALA A 90 -10.63 -2.36 17.06
CA ALA A 90 -11.49 -2.75 15.95
C ALA A 90 -11.78 -1.58 14.99
N GLN A 91 -12.04 -0.38 15.52
CA GLN A 91 -12.22 0.82 14.68
C GLN A 91 -10.96 1.21 13.93
N ALA A 92 -9.79 1.13 14.58
CA ALA A 92 -8.51 1.42 13.93
C ALA A 92 -8.18 0.40 12.83
N GLU A 93 -8.48 -0.88 13.07
CA GLU A 93 -8.35 -1.96 12.09
C GLU A 93 -9.24 -1.74 10.88
N GLN A 94 -10.51 -1.41 11.10
CA GLN A 94 -11.45 -1.13 10.01
C GLN A 94 -10.96 0.03 9.14
N ARG A 95 -10.53 1.14 9.75
CA ARG A 95 -10.01 2.30 9.02
C ARG A 95 -8.75 1.95 8.22
N MET A 96 -7.81 1.21 8.83
CA MET A 96 -6.62 0.71 8.16
C MET A 96 -6.98 -0.22 6.99
N GLY A 97 -7.95 -1.11 7.18
CA GLY A 97 -8.46 -2.03 6.16
C GLY A 97 -9.05 -1.31 4.96
N SER A 98 -9.96 -0.37 5.17
CA SER A 98 -10.54 0.43 4.09
C SER A 98 -9.49 1.22 3.31
N LYS A 99 -8.51 1.82 4.00
CA LYS A 99 -7.41 2.54 3.32
C LYS A 99 -6.51 1.59 2.52
N ARG A 100 -6.29 0.37 3.01
CA ARG A 100 -5.54 -0.66 2.30
C ARG A 100 -6.23 -1.05 0.99
N GLU A 101 -7.55 -1.23 1.00
CA GLU A 101 -8.33 -1.53 -0.21
C GLU A 101 -8.19 -0.40 -1.24
N GLU A 102 -8.38 0.85 -0.82
CA GLU A 102 -8.21 2.03 -1.69
C GLU A 102 -6.80 2.12 -2.32
N LEU A 103 -5.76 1.83 -1.52
CA LEU A 103 -4.38 1.79 -2.00
C LEU A 103 -4.17 0.68 -3.03
N VAL A 104 -4.69 -0.53 -2.77
CA VAL A 104 -4.57 -1.67 -3.70
C VAL A 104 -5.25 -1.37 -5.02
N ASP A 105 -6.45 -0.80 -5.01
CA ASP A 105 -7.18 -0.45 -6.23
C ASP A 105 -6.42 0.62 -7.03
N THR A 106 -5.89 1.64 -6.35
CA THR A 106 -5.12 2.71 -7.01
C THR A 106 -3.81 2.19 -7.60
N LEU A 107 -3.14 1.25 -6.93
CA LEU A 107 -1.94 0.58 -7.45
C LEU A 107 -2.26 -0.27 -8.70
N GLN A 108 -3.41 -0.95 -8.73
CA GLN A 108 -3.84 -1.71 -9.90
C GLN A 108 -4.08 -0.79 -11.11
N ASP A 109 -4.77 0.34 -10.90
CA ASP A 109 -4.97 1.37 -11.92
C ASP A 109 -3.65 1.93 -12.46
N GLN A 110 -2.73 2.28 -11.55
CA GLN A 110 -1.40 2.77 -11.94
C GLN A 110 -0.67 1.74 -12.80
N LYS A 111 -0.67 0.47 -12.38
CA LYS A 111 0.00 -0.62 -13.10
C LYS A 111 -0.61 -0.84 -14.49
N ALA A 112 -1.92 -0.65 -14.65
CA ALA A 112 -2.56 -0.70 -15.96
C ALA A 112 -2.08 0.44 -16.88
N LEU A 113 -1.96 1.66 -16.36
CA LEU A 113 -1.41 2.81 -17.10
C LEU A 113 0.07 2.63 -17.46
N GLU A 114 0.87 2.04 -16.58
CA GLU A 114 2.27 1.72 -16.85
C GLU A 114 2.41 0.73 -18.01
N LYS A 115 1.60 -0.34 -18.02
CA LYS A 115 1.56 -1.30 -19.14
C LYS A 115 1.16 -0.63 -20.46
N LEU A 116 0.20 0.29 -20.43
CA LEU A 116 -0.20 1.05 -21.62
C LEU A 116 0.96 1.92 -22.14
N ARG A 117 1.73 2.54 -21.25
CA ARG A 117 2.92 3.31 -21.60
C ARG A 117 4.01 2.43 -22.20
N GLU A 118 4.29 1.28 -21.60
CA GLU A 118 5.26 0.30 -22.10
C GLU A 118 4.90 -0.18 -23.51
N HIS A 119 3.62 -0.50 -23.74
CA HIS A 119 3.14 -0.90 -25.06
C HIS A 119 3.30 0.24 -26.09
N HIS A 120 2.95 1.48 -25.73
CA HIS A 120 3.17 2.64 -26.59
C HIS A 120 4.64 2.81 -26.98
N GLN A 121 5.55 2.68 -26.00
CA GLN A 121 6.99 2.76 -26.26
C GLN A 121 7.48 1.62 -27.18
N ALA A 122 6.98 0.39 -26.99
CA ALA A 122 7.32 -0.74 -27.85
C ALA A 122 6.84 -0.52 -29.29
N GLN A 123 5.65 0.03 -29.49
CA GLN A 123 5.14 0.40 -30.82
C GLN A 123 6.01 1.45 -31.50
N LEU A 124 6.37 2.51 -30.77
CA LEU A 124 7.26 3.55 -31.31
C LEU A 124 8.61 3.00 -31.74
N ARG A 125 9.24 2.12 -30.93
CA ARG A 125 10.51 1.47 -31.29
C ARG A 125 10.37 0.66 -32.57
N LYS A 126 9.32 -0.16 -32.67
CA LYS A 126 9.04 -0.97 -33.86
C LYS A 126 8.79 -0.12 -35.12
N GLU A 127 8.15 1.04 -34.98
CA GLU A 127 7.96 1.97 -36.09
C GLU A 127 9.27 2.64 -36.53
N LEU A 128 10.14 2.98 -35.58
CA LEU A 128 11.47 3.52 -35.87
C LEU A 128 12.32 2.48 -36.61
N GLU A 129 12.40 1.24 -36.12
CA GLU A 129 13.11 0.12 -36.77
C GLU A 129 12.61 -0.11 -38.21
N ARG A 130 11.28 -0.07 -38.41
CA ARG A 130 10.68 -0.18 -39.76
C ARG A 130 11.07 0.97 -40.68
N LYS A 131 11.15 2.21 -40.17
CA LYS A 131 11.58 3.36 -40.96
C LYS A 131 13.06 3.28 -41.30
N GLU A 132 13.90 2.90 -40.34
CA GLU A 132 15.34 2.70 -40.55
C GLU A 132 15.60 1.62 -41.60
N SER A 133 14.94 0.46 -41.50
CA SER A 133 15.06 -0.61 -42.51
C SER A 133 14.67 -0.15 -43.91
N ARG A 134 13.59 0.64 -44.06
CA ARG A 134 13.19 1.19 -45.37
C ARG A 134 14.24 2.14 -45.94
N VAL A 135 14.82 2.99 -45.11
CA VAL A 135 15.88 3.91 -45.53
C VAL A 135 17.12 3.14 -46.00
N VAL A 136 17.49 2.07 -45.30
CA VAL A 136 18.61 1.19 -45.70
C VAL A 136 18.32 0.51 -47.04
N ASP A 137 17.12 -0.06 -47.21
CA ASP A 137 16.72 -0.71 -48.47
C ASP A 137 16.74 0.27 -49.64
N ASP A 138 16.16 1.47 -49.47
CA ASP A 138 16.14 2.52 -50.49
C ASP A 138 17.56 2.94 -50.91
N LEU A 139 18.50 3.06 -49.96
CA LEU A 139 19.90 3.36 -50.23
C LEU A 139 20.61 2.23 -51.00
N VAL A 140 20.34 0.98 -50.66
CA VAL A 140 20.89 -0.20 -51.35
C VAL A 140 20.36 -0.25 -52.79
N THR A 141 19.05 -0.08 -53.00
CA THR A 141 18.45 -0.02 -54.33
C THR A 141 19.02 1.13 -55.16
N ALA A 142 19.13 2.33 -54.59
CA ALA A 142 19.68 3.50 -55.28
C ALA A 142 21.18 3.34 -55.63
N ARG A 143 21.96 2.59 -54.83
CA ARG A 143 23.34 2.26 -55.16
C ARG A 143 23.43 1.20 -56.25
N PHE A 144 22.58 0.19 -56.21
CA PHE A 144 22.53 -0.88 -57.21
C PHE A 144 22.15 -0.34 -58.60
N VAL A 145 21.11 0.50 -58.68
CA VAL A 145 20.68 1.15 -59.93
C VAL A 145 21.78 2.02 -60.55
N ARG A 146 22.60 2.70 -59.73
CA ARG A 146 23.72 3.51 -60.22
C ARG A 146 24.95 2.70 -60.62
N GLY A 147 25.15 1.51 -60.04
CA GLY A 147 26.26 0.61 -60.37
C GLY A 147 26.00 -0.34 -61.55
N GLY A 148 24.73 -0.63 -61.86
CA GLY A 148 24.32 -1.53 -62.93
C GLY A 148 24.15 -0.91 -64.32
N GLY A 149 24.42 0.40 -64.47
CA GLY A 149 24.21 1.14 -65.72
C GLY A 149 25.36 1.10 -66.74
N CYS A 150 26.34 0.20 -66.59
CA CYS A 150 27.49 0.13 -67.52
C CYS A 150 27.81 -1.32 -67.89
N HIS A 151 26.93 -1.92 -68.70
CA HIS A 151 27.26 -3.06 -69.55
C HIS A 151 26.48 -2.95 -70.86
N ALA A 152 27.07 -2.23 -71.82
CA ALA A 152 26.85 -2.38 -73.26
C ALA A 152 28.15 -2.00 -73.96
#